data_AF-A0A8K1WIC5-F1
#
_entry.id   AF-A0A8K1WIC5-F1
#
_cell.length_a   1.000
_cell.length_b   1.000
_cell.length_c   1.000
_cell.angle_alpha   90.00
_cell.angle_beta   90.00
_cell.angle_gamma   90.00
#
_symmetry.space_group_name_H-M   'P 1'
#
loop_
_entity.id
_entity.type
_entity.pdbx_description
1 polymer ?
#
loop_
_entity_poly.entity_id
_entity_poly.type
_entity_poly.pdbx_seq_one_letter_code
_entity_poly.pdbx_strand_id
1 'polypeptide(L)'
;ILTLMTYMMMTLSLFLVMIPSSTKTFKDMSQLWTVSPTLTTTCMITLMSLGGLPPLIGFLPKWFILKELINNHLTATAVIMAILSLLSLMFYMRLTYTATLTISPNTINSTMKWRFKPNSF
;
A
#
# COMPACT_ATOMS: atom_id res chain seq x y z
N ILE A 1 -6.09 -0.19 -20.86
CA ILE A 1 -7.04 0.67 -20.09
C ILE A 1 -7.22 0.21 -18.65
N LEU A 2 -7.43 -1.09 -18.41
CA LEU A 2 -7.65 -1.65 -17.07
C LEU A 2 -6.52 -1.27 -16.10
N THR A 3 -5.27 -1.45 -16.52
CA THR A 3 -4.07 -1.10 -15.75
C THR A 3 -4.07 0.36 -15.28
N LEU A 4 -4.36 1.29 -16.18
CA LEU A 4 -4.44 2.72 -15.88
C LEU A 4 -5.57 3.00 -14.88
N MET A 5 -6.77 2.47 -15.11
CA MET A 5 -7.91 2.69 -14.21
C MET A 5 -7.63 2.13 -12.80
N THR A 6 -7.06 0.92 -12.70
CA THR A 6 -6.66 0.35 -11.42
C THR A 6 -5.60 1.19 -10.74
N TYR A 7 -4.62 1.72 -11.48
CA TYR A 7 -3.58 2.56 -10.92
C TYR A 7 -4.14 3.87 -10.36
N MET A 8 -5.01 4.55 -11.12
CA MET A 8 -5.66 5.80 -10.67
C MET A 8 -6.52 5.59 -9.42
N MET A 9 -7.28 4.49 -9.36
CA MET A 9 -8.11 4.17 -8.20
C MET A 9 -7.25 3.90 -6.95
N MET A 10 -6.15 3.16 -7.10
CA MET A 10 -5.26 2.83 -5.99
C MET A 10 -4.52 4.07 -5.46
N THR A 11 -3.99 4.93 -6.35
CA THR A 11 -3.32 6.15 -5.92
C THR A 11 -4.27 7.10 -5.20
N LEU A 12 -5.51 7.23 -5.68
CA LEU A 12 -6.55 8.01 -5.01
C LEU A 12 -6.86 7.45 -3.61
N SER A 13 -7.01 6.13 -3.48
CA SER A 13 -7.24 5.48 -2.18
C SER A 13 -6.08 5.71 -1.18
N LEU A 14 -4.83 5.68 -1.66
CA LEU A 14 -3.66 5.93 -0.82
C LEU A 14 -3.61 7.39 -0.36
N PHE A 15 -3.90 8.34 -1.25
CA PHE A 15 -3.97 9.75 -0.88
C PHE A 15 -5.08 10.03 0.13
N LEU A 16 -6.26 9.43 -0.03
CA LEU A 16 -7.36 9.57 0.93
C LEU A 16 -6.96 9.12 2.35
N VAL A 17 -6.17 8.04 2.46
CA VAL A 17 -5.69 7.56 3.77
C VAL A 17 -4.59 8.46 4.35
N MET A 18 -3.75 9.08 3.50
CA MET A 18 -2.63 9.93 3.92
C MET A 18 -3.01 11.37 4.30
N ILE A 19 -4.13 11.89 3.78
CA ILE A 19 -4.62 13.25 4.08
C ILE A 19 -4.92 13.44 5.57
N PRO A 20 -5.74 12.60 6.23
CA PRO A 20 -6.10 12.81 7.64
C PRO A 20 -4.92 12.56 8.59
N SER A 21 -3.95 11.74 8.19
CA SER A 21 -2.76 11.44 9.00
C SER A 21 -1.66 12.47 8.88
N SER A 22 -1.64 13.32 7.85
CA SER A 22 -0.57 14.29 7.54
C SER A 22 0.84 13.67 7.48
N THR A 23 0.93 12.37 7.22
CA THR A 23 2.18 11.60 7.28
C THR A 23 2.96 11.71 5.97
N LYS A 24 4.22 12.17 6.03
CA LYS A 24 5.10 12.32 4.85
C LYS A 24 6.31 11.39 4.89
N THR A 25 6.72 10.94 6.07
CA THR A 25 7.90 10.10 6.26
C THR A 25 7.55 8.68 6.74
N PHE A 26 8.47 7.74 6.53
CA PHE A 26 8.36 6.36 7.03
C PHE A 26 8.11 6.30 8.54
N LYS A 27 8.75 7.20 9.31
CA LYS A 27 8.65 7.24 10.77
C LYS A 27 7.30 7.80 11.24
N ASP A 28 6.73 8.75 10.51
CA ASP A 28 5.39 9.25 10.83
C ASP A 28 4.34 8.16 10.60
N MET A 29 4.56 7.31 9.57
CA MET A 29 3.66 6.22 9.25
C MET A 29 3.59 5.15 10.35
N SER A 30 4.71 4.85 11.02
CA SER A 30 4.75 3.89 12.13
C SER A 30 4.11 4.39 13.42
N GLN A 31 3.91 5.70 13.56
CA GLN A 31 3.21 6.29 14.72
C GLN A 31 1.69 6.22 14.59
N LEU A 32 1.16 6.01 13.38
CA LEU A 32 -0.28 6.00 13.11
C LEU A 32 -1.03 4.92 13.87
N TRP A 33 -0.41 3.76 14.10
CA TRP A 33 -1.02 2.63 14.80
C TRP A 33 -1.55 3.06 16.16
N THR A 34 -0.80 3.97 16.79
CA THR A 34 -1.10 4.44 18.14
C THR A 34 -2.12 5.56 18.17
N VAL A 35 -2.39 6.24 17.05
CA VAL A 35 -3.41 7.30 16.95
C VAL A 35 -4.76 6.72 16.54
N SER A 36 -4.78 5.86 15.53
CA SER A 36 -6.02 5.25 15.03
C SER A 36 -5.73 3.90 14.35
N PRO A 37 -6.04 2.77 15.00
CA PRO A 37 -5.77 1.46 14.42
C PRO A 37 -6.58 1.22 13.13
N THR A 38 -7.80 1.75 13.03
CA THR A 38 -8.66 1.62 11.84
C THR A 38 -7.98 2.20 10.59
N LEU A 39 -7.46 3.43 10.66
CA LEU A 39 -6.74 4.08 9.55
C LEU A 39 -5.48 3.30 9.15
N THR A 40 -4.78 2.70 10.12
CA THR A 40 -3.61 1.87 9.78
C THR A 40 -3.96 0.58 9.08
N THR A 41 -5.07 -0.07 9.45
CA THR A 41 -5.51 -1.28 8.75
C THR A 41 -5.94 -0.98 7.32
N THR A 42 -6.63 0.13 7.08
CA THR A 42 -6.99 0.53 5.70
C THR A 42 -5.75 0.90 4.89
N CYS A 43 -4.78 1.59 5.50
CA CYS A 43 -3.48 1.86 4.85
C CYS A 43 -2.70 0.59 4.50
N MET A 44 -2.72 -0.41 5.38
CA MET A 44 -2.05 -1.70 5.14
C MET A 44 -2.63 -2.38 3.90
N ILE A 45 -3.96 -2.43 3.81
CA ILE A 45 -4.67 -3.09 2.70
C ILE A 45 -4.37 -2.36 1.37
N THR A 46 -4.34 -1.02 1.35
CA THR A 46 -4.04 -0.25 0.13
C THR A 46 -2.57 -0.36 -0.30
N LEU A 47 -1.64 -0.47 0.64
CA LEU A 47 -0.22 -0.70 0.31
C LEU A 47 0.04 -2.12 -0.21
N MET A 48 -0.59 -3.12 0.39
CA MET A 48 -0.52 -4.50 -0.10
C MET A 48 -1.18 -4.65 -1.47
N SER A 49 -2.22 -3.88 -1.75
CA SER A 49 -2.91 -3.94 -3.03
C SER A 49 -2.07 -3.33 -4.16
N LEU A 50 -1.31 -2.26 -3.90
CA LEU A 50 -0.28 -1.74 -4.82
C LEU A 50 0.83 -2.75 -5.11
N GLY A 51 1.21 -3.55 -4.10
CA GLY A 51 2.15 -4.65 -4.25
C GLY A 51 1.66 -5.75 -5.22
N GLY A 52 0.33 -5.93 -5.31
CA GLY A 52 -0.28 -6.92 -6.19
C GLY A 52 -0.20 -8.33 -5.63
N LEU A 53 -0.60 -8.53 -4.37
CA LEU A 53 -0.79 -9.87 -3.82
C LEU A 53 -2.00 -10.57 -4.47
N PRO A 54 -1.97 -11.91 -4.63
CA PRO A 54 -2.98 -12.69 -5.34
C PRO A 54 -4.45 -12.47 -4.90
N PRO A 55 -4.79 -12.20 -3.61
CA PRO A 55 -6.18 -11.88 -3.23
C PRO A 55 -6.62 -10.43 -3.53
N LEU A 56 -5.72 -9.52 -3.93
CA LEU A 56 -6.01 -8.09 -4.03
C LEU A 56 -6.17 -7.61 -5.48
N ILE A 57 -6.94 -6.53 -5.65
CA ILE A 57 -7.32 -5.95 -6.95
C ILE A 57 -6.10 -5.55 -7.81
N GLY A 58 -4.98 -5.17 -7.19
CA GLY A 58 -3.78 -4.78 -7.92
C GLY A 58 -3.02 -5.93 -8.59
N PHE A 59 -3.37 -7.19 -8.30
CA PHE A 59 -2.80 -8.34 -9.01
C PHE A 59 -3.47 -8.60 -10.37
N LEU A 60 -4.77 -8.32 -10.48
CA LEU A 60 -5.56 -8.51 -11.71
C LEU A 60 -4.91 -7.95 -12.99
N PRO A 61 -4.46 -6.67 -13.03
CA PRO A 61 -3.86 -6.12 -14.23
C PRO A 61 -2.53 -6.78 -14.60
N LYS A 62 -1.68 -7.11 -13.61
CA LYS A 62 -0.39 -7.79 -13.84
C LYS A 62 -0.61 -9.19 -14.40
N TRP A 63 -1.57 -9.93 -13.83
CA TRP A 63 -1.91 -11.26 -14.28
C TRP A 63 -2.47 -11.27 -15.70
N PHE A 64 -3.34 -10.32 -16.03
CA PHE A 64 -3.89 -10.21 -17.39
C PHE A 64 -2.80 -9.92 -18.43
N ILE A 65 -1.86 -9.01 -18.12
CA ILE A 65 -0.70 -8.74 -18.99
C ILE A 65 0.13 -10.00 -19.20
N LEU A 66 0.42 -10.76 -18.13
CA LEU A 66 1.18 -12.00 -18.22
C LEU A 66 0.49 -13.02 -19.13
N LYS A 67 -0.85 -13.15 -19.03
CA LYS A 67 -1.63 -14.06 -19.87
C LYS A 67 -1.57 -13.67 -21.34
N GLU A 68 -1.72 -12.39 -21.67
CA GLU A 68 -1.63 -11.91 -23.05
C GLU A 68 -0.22 -12.09 -23.63
N LEU A 69 0.82 -11.86 -22.84
CA LEU A 69 2.22 -12.06 -23.27
C LEU A 69 2.53 -13.53 -23.57
N ILE A 70 2.02 -14.46 -22.76
CA ILE A 70 2.19 -15.90 -22.99
C ILE A 70 1.46 -16.33 -24.26
N ASN A 71 0.25 -15.82 -24.49
CA ASN A 71 -0.51 -16.11 -25.71
C ASN A 71 0.19 -15.60 -26.98
N ASN A 72 0.95 -14.49 -26.88
CA ASN A 72 1.73 -13.93 -27.97
C ASN A 72 3.14 -14.55 -28.10
N HIS A 73 3.41 -15.69 -27.45
CA HIS A 73 4.70 -16.39 -27.44
C HIS A 73 5.89 -15.59 -26.87
N LEU A 74 5.64 -14.49 -26.16
CA LEU A 74 6.67 -13.65 -25.53
C LEU A 74 6.89 -14.08 -24.08
N THR A 75 7.32 -15.33 -23.88
CA THR A 75 7.47 -15.90 -22.53
C THR A 75 8.66 -15.33 -21.76
N ALA A 76 9.78 -15.04 -22.43
CA ALA A 76 10.97 -14.49 -21.79
C ALA A 76 10.72 -13.09 -21.18
N THR A 77 9.99 -12.23 -21.89
CA THR A 77 9.64 -10.89 -21.40
C THR A 77 8.63 -10.97 -20.25
N ALA A 78 7.70 -11.92 -20.28
CA ALA A 78 6.77 -12.20 -19.19
C ALA A 78 7.51 -12.57 -17.88
N VAL A 79 8.55 -13.40 -17.96
CA VAL A 79 9.36 -13.79 -16.77
C VAL A 79 10.11 -12.59 -16.19
N ILE A 80 10.75 -11.78 -17.04
CA ILE A 80 11.46 -10.56 -16.59
C ILE A 80 10.49 -9.62 -15.87
N MET A 81 9.30 -9.40 -16.44
CA MET A 81 8.25 -8.56 -15.84
C MET A 81 7.76 -9.12 -14.51
N ALA A 82 7.61 -10.45 -14.39
CA ALA A 82 7.22 -11.09 -13.14
C ALA A 82 8.27 -10.86 -12.03
N ILE A 83 9.56 -11.03 -12.33
CA ILE A 83 10.66 -10.81 -11.37
C ILE A 83 10.73 -9.34 -10.94
N LEU A 84 10.62 -8.40 -11.87
CA LEU A 84 10.59 -6.96 -11.56
C LEU A 84 9.39 -6.60 -10.66
N SER A 85 8.25 -7.25 -10.86
CA SER A 85 7.08 -7.04 -10.01
C SER A 85 7.31 -7.50 -8.56
N LEU A 86 8.06 -8.58 -8.34
CA LEU A 86 8.42 -9.07 -7.01
C LEU A 86 9.39 -8.12 -6.29
N LEU A 87 10.28 -7.45 -7.03
CA LEU A 87 11.16 -6.43 -6.45
C LEU A 87 10.35 -5.25 -5.88
N SER A 88 9.33 -4.79 -6.61
CA SER A 88 8.43 -3.73 -6.12
C SER A 88 7.64 -4.17 -4.88
N LEU A 89 7.22 -5.44 -4.83
CA LEU A 89 6.50 -6.01 -3.69
C LEU A 89 7.34 -5.97 -2.41
N MET A 90 8.63 -6.29 -2.48
CA MET A 90 9.53 -6.28 -1.31
C MET A 90 9.59 -4.91 -0.64
N PHE A 91 9.58 -3.83 -1.43
CA PHE A 91 9.56 -2.47 -0.88
C PHE A 91 8.27 -2.19 -0.11
N TYR A 92 7.11 -2.52 -0.68
CA TYR A 92 5.82 -2.31 -0.02
C TYR A 92 5.65 -3.17 1.24
N MET A 93 6.13 -4.42 1.24
CA MET A 93 6.09 -5.29 2.41
C MET A 93 6.92 -4.76 3.59
N ARG A 94 8.09 -4.17 3.30
CA ARG A 94 8.90 -3.54 4.36
C ARG A 94 8.17 -2.34 4.97
N LEU A 95 7.53 -1.52 4.14
CA LEU A 95 6.77 -0.36 4.61
C LEU A 95 5.62 -0.80 5.53
N THR A 96 4.80 -1.76 5.11
CA THR A 96 3.68 -2.27 5.91
C THR A 96 4.15 -2.92 7.22
N TYR A 97 5.26 -3.66 7.16
CA TYR A 97 5.89 -4.25 8.35
C TYR A 97 6.24 -3.19 9.40
N THR A 98 6.94 -2.14 8.99
CA THR A 98 7.32 -1.05 9.92
C THR A 98 6.14 -0.22 10.40
N ALA A 99 5.07 -0.12 9.61
CA ALA A 99 3.92 0.73 9.93
C ALA A 99 2.90 0.07 10.86
N THR A 100 2.70 -1.24 10.77
CA THR A 100 1.58 -1.95 11.41
C THR A 100 1.99 -3.14 12.24
N LEU A 101 2.97 -3.92 11.78
CA LEU A 101 3.37 -5.18 12.43
C LEU A 101 4.35 -4.95 13.59
N THR A 102 5.07 -3.83 13.59
CA THR A 102 5.96 -3.43 14.68
C THR A 102 5.53 -2.11 15.29
N ILE A 103 5.41 -2.06 16.62
CA ILE A 103 5.10 -0.83 17.34
C ILE A 103 6.40 -0.03 17.51
N SER A 104 6.53 1.08 16.78
CA SER A 104 7.67 2.00 16.93
C SER A 104 7.53 2.86 18.19
N PRO A 105 8.64 3.36 18.79
CA PRO A 105 8.58 4.17 19.99
C PRO A 105 7.81 5.48 19.74
N ASN A 106 6.80 5.70 20.56
CA ASN A 106 5.98 6.90 20.53
C ASN A 106 6.66 8.09 21.21
N THR A 107 6.35 9.30 20.73
CA THR A 107 6.72 10.54 21.41
C THR A 107 5.73 10.86 22.54
N ILE A 108 6.18 11.63 23.53
CA ILE A 108 5.37 12.04 24.71
C ILE A 108 4.07 12.75 24.27
N ASN A 109 4.10 13.47 23.14
CA ASN A 109 2.95 14.20 22.59
C ASN A 109 1.85 13.30 22.00
N SER A 110 2.09 11.99 21.85
CA SER A 110 1.08 11.03 21.34
C SER A 110 -0.15 10.90 22.25
N THR A 111 0.03 11.01 23.56
CA THR A 111 -1.05 10.96 24.56
C THR A 111 -2.03 12.12 24.43
N MET A 112 -1.57 13.28 23.94
CA MET A 112 -2.41 14.45 23.69
C MET A 112 -3.30 14.24 22.45
N LYS A 113 -2.78 13.56 21.41
CA LYS A 113 -3.53 13.26 20.17
C LYS A 113 -4.72 12.31 20.40
N TRP A 114 -4.64 11.42 21.39
CA TRP A 114 -5.74 10.52 21.79
C TRP A 114 -7.03 11.24 22.20
N ARG A 115 -6.92 12.48 22.69
CA ARG A 115 -8.07 13.22 23.24
C ARG A 115 -8.86 13.98 22.18
N PHE A 116 -8.28 14.22 21.01
CA PHE A 116 -8.94 14.93 19.92
C PHE A 116 -9.61 13.94 18.98
N LYS A 117 -10.93 14.11 18.76
CA LYS A 117 -11.60 13.42 17.65
C LYS A 117 -11.05 14.00 16.34
N PRO A 118 -10.63 13.18 15.37
CA PRO A 118 -10.33 13.70 14.05
C PRO A 118 -11.62 14.33 13.49
N ASN A 119 -11.56 15.59 13.07
CA ASN A 119 -12.67 16.23 12.36
C ASN A 119 -12.97 15.38 11.12
N SER A 120 -14.16 14.78 11.09
CA SER A 120 -14.67 14.10 9.91
C SER A 120 -14.98 15.14 8.84
N PHE A 121 -14.15 15.19 7.80
CA PHE A 121 -14.48 15.80 6.52
C PHE A 121 -14.45 14.70 5.46
#